data_AF-A0A5C9EK99-F1
#
_entry.id   AF-A0A5C9EK99-F1
#
_cell.length_a   1.000
_cell.length_b   1.000
_cell.length_c   1.000
_cell.angle_alpha   90.00
_cell.angle_beta   90.00
_cell.angle_gamma   90.00
#
_symmetry.space_group_name_H-M   'P 1'
#
loop_
_entity.id
_entity.type
_entity.pdbx_description
1 polymer ?
#
loop_
_entity_poly.entity_id
_entity_poly.type
_entity_poly.pdbx_seq_one_letter_code
_entity_poly.pdbx_strand_id
1 'polypeptide(L)'
;MLIREVGILFRGYSLVNVKYHETGKDDETDLRSALFIALINLAETAFSSKRLHYLDGKKYTIAFVEDTIISKDGIEPEPIYAYVIFDKEKKVEKRIRSIIKPLLKKAIERFIEFYSGKFLSKVAQFREFKEELNSIFGTTTKSMDQKFSEILKEK
;
A
#
# COMPACT_ATOMS: atom_id res chain seq x y z
N MET A 1 15.50 -0.42 5.36
CA MET A 1 14.05 -0.48 5.18
C MET A 1 13.77 -1.41 4.04
N LEU A 2 13.16 -2.55 4.35
CA LEU A 2 12.77 -3.54 3.36
C LEU A 2 11.25 -3.51 3.24
N ILE A 3 10.77 -3.14 2.06
CA ILE A 3 9.34 -3.19 1.73
C ILE A 3 8.96 -4.65 1.50
N ARG A 4 7.95 -5.12 2.21
CA ARG A 4 7.45 -6.49 2.14
C ARG A 4 6.25 -6.60 1.22
N GLU A 5 5.35 -5.64 1.31
CA GLU A 5 4.10 -5.64 0.55
C GLU A 5 3.65 -4.20 0.28
N VAL A 6 3.04 -3.97 -0.87
CA VAL A 6 2.34 -2.73 -1.22
C VAL A 6 1.00 -3.07 -1.87
N GLY A 7 0.02 -2.19 -1.75
CA GLY A 7 -1.24 -2.38 -2.46
C GLY A 7 -2.22 -1.23 -2.33
N ILE A 8 -3.38 -1.44 -2.93
CA ILE A 8 -4.51 -0.51 -2.98
C ILE A 8 -5.74 -1.21 -2.40
N LEU A 9 -6.42 -0.54 -1.46
CA LEU A 9 -7.60 -1.04 -0.76
C LEU A 9 -8.83 -0.18 -1.06
N PHE A 10 -9.98 -0.82 -1.23
CA PHE A 10 -11.28 -0.17 -1.40
C PHE A 10 -12.39 -1.01 -0.75
N ARG A 11 -13.25 -0.38 0.05
CA ARG A 11 -14.37 -1.04 0.76
C ARG A 11 -14.00 -2.33 1.53
N GLY A 12 -12.79 -2.45 2.04
CA GLY A 12 -12.32 -3.63 2.76
C GLY A 12 -11.62 -4.69 1.90
N TYR A 13 -11.62 -4.52 0.57
CA TYR A 13 -10.99 -5.46 -0.37
C TYR A 13 -9.66 -4.94 -0.88
N SER A 14 -8.71 -5.84 -1.12
CA SER A 14 -7.50 -5.53 -1.88
C SER A 14 -7.85 -5.49 -3.36
N LEU A 15 -7.73 -4.32 -3.99
CA LEU A 15 -7.90 -4.17 -5.44
C LEU A 15 -6.68 -4.73 -6.18
N VAL A 16 -5.50 -4.48 -5.65
CA VAL A 16 -4.23 -4.99 -6.17
C VAL A 16 -3.19 -4.90 -5.07
N ASN A 17 -2.37 -5.94 -4.96
CA ASN A 17 -1.17 -5.92 -4.12
C ASN A 17 0.00 -6.65 -4.78
N VAL A 18 1.20 -6.26 -4.38
CA VAL A 18 2.46 -6.94 -4.71
C VAL A 18 3.14 -7.30 -3.40
N LYS A 19 3.40 -8.60 -3.22
CA LYS A 19 4.23 -9.14 -2.15
C LYS A 19 5.65 -9.31 -2.69
N TYR A 20 6.60 -8.56 -2.13
CA TYR A 20 8.02 -8.66 -2.48
C TYR A 20 8.73 -9.72 -1.64
N HIS A 21 8.25 -9.94 -0.42
CA HIS A 21 8.80 -10.91 0.51
C HIS A 21 7.66 -11.47 1.36
N GLU A 22 7.76 -12.73 1.78
CA GLU A 22 6.74 -13.36 2.62
C GLU A 22 6.55 -12.63 3.96
N THR A 23 5.28 -12.36 4.29
CA THR A 23 4.85 -11.76 5.57
C THR A 23 4.03 -12.73 6.44
N GLY A 24 3.99 -14.03 6.09
CA GLY A 24 3.17 -15.06 6.72
C GLY A 24 2.63 -16.07 5.69
N LYS A 25 1.64 -16.88 6.06
CA LYS A 25 0.94 -17.81 5.14
C LYS A 25 0.02 -17.04 4.18
N ASP A 26 -0.18 -17.56 2.97
CA ASP A 26 -0.73 -16.82 1.82
C ASP A 26 -2.27 -16.61 1.86
N ASP A 27 -3.00 -17.41 2.62
CA ASP A 27 -4.47 -17.56 2.49
C ASP A 27 -5.30 -16.44 3.15
N GLU A 28 -4.69 -15.45 3.81
CA GLU A 28 -5.39 -14.46 4.65
C GLU A 28 -5.35 -13.01 4.10
N THR A 29 -5.20 -12.81 2.79
CA THR A 29 -4.94 -11.47 2.23
C THR A 29 -6.17 -10.54 2.33
N ASP A 30 -7.38 -11.05 2.11
CA ASP A 30 -8.62 -10.24 2.14
C ASP A 30 -9.05 -9.91 3.57
N LEU A 31 -8.90 -10.84 4.51
CA LEU A 31 -9.18 -10.61 5.93
C LEU A 31 -8.27 -9.53 6.53
N ARG A 32 -7.00 -9.47 6.09
CA ARG A 32 -6.05 -8.42 6.49
C ARG A 32 -6.47 -7.05 5.99
N SER A 33 -6.93 -6.96 4.74
CA SER A 33 -7.41 -5.73 4.12
C SER A 33 -8.62 -5.15 4.86
N ALA A 34 -9.58 -6.01 5.18
CA ALA A 34 -10.76 -5.63 5.95
C ALA A 34 -10.39 -5.17 7.38
N LEU A 35 -9.45 -5.87 8.03
CA LEU A 35 -8.95 -5.49 9.35
C LEU A 35 -8.27 -4.11 9.33
N PHE A 36 -7.44 -3.81 8.31
CA PHE A 36 -6.78 -2.51 8.22
C PHE A 36 -7.77 -1.37 8.07
N ILE A 37 -8.80 -1.53 7.23
CA ILE A 37 -9.84 -0.51 7.08
C ILE A 37 -10.65 -0.36 8.37
N ALA A 38 -10.96 -1.45 9.07
CA ALA A 38 -11.63 -1.38 10.37
C ALA A 38 -10.80 -0.60 11.40
N LEU A 39 -9.48 -0.80 11.43
CA LEU A 39 -8.58 -0.07 12.33
C LEU A 39 -8.47 1.42 11.96
N ILE A 40 -8.50 1.76 10.66
CA ILE A 40 -8.52 3.15 10.19
C ILE A 40 -9.82 3.82 10.66
N ASN A 41 -10.98 3.22 10.38
CA ASN A 41 -12.28 3.77 10.75
C ASN A 41 -12.43 3.93 12.28
N LEU A 42 -11.92 2.96 13.05
CA LEU A 42 -11.85 3.04 14.50
C LEU A 42 -11.02 4.24 14.95
N ALA A 43 -9.83 4.42 14.39
CA ALA A 43 -8.95 5.52 14.75
C ALA A 43 -9.58 6.88 14.43
N GLU A 44 -10.24 7.02 13.29
CA GLU A 44 -10.91 8.27 12.91
C GLU A 44 -12.07 8.62 13.85
N THR A 45 -12.86 7.61 14.22
CA THR A 45 -13.98 7.77 15.15
C THR A 45 -13.49 8.10 16.57
N ALA A 46 -12.43 7.43 17.03
CA ALA A 46 -11.95 7.54 18.41
C ALA A 46 -11.10 8.78 18.68
N PHE A 47 -10.32 9.26 17.70
CA PHE A 47 -9.32 10.31 17.94
C PHE A 47 -9.68 11.68 17.34
N SER A 48 -10.85 11.81 16.68
CA SER A 48 -11.40 13.05 16.10
C SER A 48 -10.37 13.94 15.39
N SER A 49 -9.28 13.36 14.89
CA SER A 49 -8.14 14.08 14.34
C SER A 49 -7.33 13.18 13.43
N LYS A 50 -6.87 13.78 12.32
CA LYS A 50 -5.86 13.35 11.34
C LYS A 50 -5.87 11.85 11.00
N ARG A 51 -6.42 11.54 9.82
CA ARG A 51 -6.32 10.26 9.09
C ARG A 51 -5.10 9.45 9.53
N LEU A 52 -5.34 8.26 10.07
CA LEU A 52 -4.31 7.35 10.54
C LEU A 52 -3.25 7.14 9.45
N HIS A 53 -2.01 7.57 9.71
CA HIS A 53 -0.94 7.51 8.70
C HIS A 53 -0.12 6.22 8.76
N TYR A 54 -0.05 5.57 9.93
CA TYR A 54 0.62 4.28 10.08
C TYR A 54 0.24 3.56 11.37
N LEU A 55 0.42 2.24 11.36
CA LEU A 55 0.37 1.33 12.49
C LEU A 55 1.77 0.76 12.71
N ASP A 56 2.35 0.96 13.90
CA ASP A 56 3.66 0.41 14.24
C ASP A 56 3.51 -0.86 15.08
N GLY A 57 3.86 -2.00 14.49
CA GLY A 57 3.86 -3.30 15.16
C GLY A 57 5.22 -3.65 15.76
N LYS A 58 5.35 -4.90 16.24
CA LYS A 58 6.62 -5.43 16.79
C LYS A 58 7.66 -5.70 15.70
N LYS A 59 7.22 -6.28 14.57
CA LYS A 59 8.09 -6.68 13.45
C LYS A 59 7.96 -5.78 12.23
N TYR A 60 6.75 -5.28 11.99
CA TYR A 60 6.42 -4.53 10.78
C TYR A 60 5.74 -3.21 11.14
N THR A 61 5.96 -2.22 10.30
CA THR A 61 5.18 -1.00 10.26
C THR A 61 4.31 -1.02 9.00
N ILE A 62 3.06 -0.61 9.13
CA ILE A 62 2.12 -0.45 8.02
C ILE A 62 1.81 1.03 7.88
N ALA A 63 2.04 1.60 6.71
CA ALA A 63 1.72 3.01 6.44
C ALA A 63 0.66 3.14 5.35
N PHE A 64 -0.16 4.19 5.45
CA PHE A 64 -1.33 4.41 4.60
C PHE A 64 -1.39 5.85 4.10
N VAL A 65 -1.94 6.02 2.91
CA VAL A 65 -2.45 7.28 2.37
C VAL A 65 -3.85 7.04 1.86
N GLU A 66 -4.75 7.98 2.17
CA GLU A 66 -6.14 7.98 1.71
C GLU A 66 -6.34 9.06 0.65
N ASP A 67 -7.15 8.73 -0.34
CA ASP A 67 -7.75 9.67 -1.29
C ASP A 67 -9.21 9.24 -1.57
N THR A 68 -9.86 9.85 -2.54
CA THR A 68 -11.22 9.51 -2.97
C THR A 68 -11.23 9.03 -4.42
N ILE A 69 -12.09 8.06 -4.73
CA ILE A 69 -12.29 7.55 -6.07
C ILE A 69 -13.78 7.41 -6.37
N ILE A 70 -14.17 7.60 -7.63
CA ILE A 70 -15.52 7.34 -8.09
C ILE A 70 -15.55 5.93 -8.70
N SER A 71 -16.30 5.01 -8.10
CA SER A 71 -16.57 3.70 -8.70
C SER A 71 -17.76 3.80 -9.65
N LYS A 72 -17.83 2.94 -10.67
CA LYS A 72 -18.95 2.92 -11.64
C LYS A 72 -20.30 2.57 -11.00
N ASP A 73 -20.28 1.77 -9.94
CA ASP A 73 -21.44 1.40 -9.13
C ASP A 73 -21.69 2.37 -7.95
N GLY A 74 -20.84 3.38 -7.78
CA GLY A 74 -20.96 4.42 -6.76
C GLY A 74 -21.62 5.67 -7.34
N ILE A 75 -22.41 6.35 -6.51
CA ILE A 75 -23.03 7.64 -6.86
C ILE A 75 -22.13 8.80 -6.42
N GLU A 76 -21.34 8.60 -5.37
CA GLU A 76 -20.48 9.60 -4.76
C GLU A 76 -19.01 9.12 -4.70
N PRO A 77 -18.03 10.03 -4.60
CA PRO A 77 -16.65 9.66 -4.33
C PRO A 77 -16.52 8.94 -2.98
N GLU A 78 -15.77 7.84 -2.98
CA GLU A 78 -15.59 6.98 -1.81
C GLU A 78 -14.10 6.86 -1.43
N PRO A 79 -13.78 6.61 -0.15
CA PRO A 79 -12.40 6.45 0.29
C PRO A 79 -11.69 5.28 -0.41
N ILE A 80 -10.49 5.55 -0.90
CA ILE A 80 -9.52 4.57 -1.40
C ILE A 80 -8.21 4.76 -0.65
N TYR A 81 -7.50 3.66 -0.39
CA TYR A 81 -6.27 3.68 0.39
C TYR A 81 -5.13 3.02 -0.37
N ALA A 82 -3.97 3.66 -0.38
CA ALA A 82 -2.71 3.00 -0.72
C ALA A 82 -1.98 2.64 0.57
N TYR A 83 -1.42 1.43 0.63
CA TYR A 83 -0.69 0.96 1.79
C TYR A 83 0.68 0.37 1.44
N VAL A 84 1.56 0.35 2.44
CA VAL A 84 2.82 -0.40 2.40
C VAL A 84 3.07 -1.07 3.75
N ILE A 85 3.57 -2.29 3.70
CA ILE A 85 4.11 -3.03 4.85
C ILE A 85 5.63 -3.09 4.70
N PHE A 86 6.37 -2.65 5.71
CA PHE A 86 7.83 -2.70 5.72
C PHE A 86 8.35 -3.10 7.10
N ASP A 87 9.59 -3.59 7.12
CA ASP A 87 10.26 -3.97 8.37
C ASP A 87 10.36 -2.79 9.34
N LYS A 88 10.21 -3.06 10.63
CA LYS A 88 10.30 -2.03 11.68
C LYS A 88 11.62 -1.26 11.59
N GLU A 89 11.52 0.06 11.75
CA GLU A 89 12.64 0.99 11.61
C GLU A 89 12.75 1.93 12.83
N LYS A 90 13.97 2.20 13.30
CA LYS A 90 14.21 3.07 14.48
C LYS A 90 13.69 4.50 14.30
N LYS A 91 13.66 5.01 13.06
CA LYS A 91 13.21 6.38 12.71
C LYS A 91 12.01 6.33 11.77
N VAL A 92 10.99 5.58 12.17
CA VAL A 92 9.81 5.25 11.36
C VAL A 92 9.14 6.50 10.77
N GLU A 93 8.89 7.51 11.59
CA GLU A 93 8.18 8.71 11.17
C GLU A 93 8.94 9.53 10.13
N LYS A 94 10.26 9.69 10.31
CA LYS A 94 11.12 10.36 9.32
C LYS A 94 11.07 9.62 7.98
N ARG A 95 11.20 8.29 7.99
CA ARG A 95 11.15 7.46 6.77
C ARG A 95 9.79 7.53 6.10
N ILE A 96 8.71 7.50 6.87
CA ILE A 96 7.36 7.61 6.34
C ILE A 96 7.21 8.94 5.61
N ARG A 97 7.58 10.05 6.24
CA ARG A 97 7.45 11.39 5.66
C ARG A 97 8.32 11.58 4.42
N SER A 98 9.57 11.14 4.44
CA SER A 98 10.53 11.46 3.38
C SER A 98 10.51 10.50 2.19
N ILE A 99 10.10 9.25 2.38
CA ILE A 99 10.20 8.20 1.35
C ILE A 99 8.83 7.59 1.07
N ILE A 100 8.19 7.02 2.09
CA ILE A 100 6.98 6.20 1.88
C ILE A 100 5.79 7.04 1.42
N LYS A 101 5.50 8.16 2.09
CA LYS A 101 4.33 8.98 1.79
C LYS A 101 4.32 9.52 0.35
N PRO A 102 5.44 10.05 -0.19
CA PRO A 102 5.53 10.39 -1.62
C PRO A 102 5.24 9.20 -2.56
N LEU A 103 5.75 8.00 -2.25
CA LEU A 103 5.54 6.82 -3.08
C LEU A 103 4.08 6.34 -3.04
N LEU A 104 3.46 6.31 -1.86
CA LEU A 104 2.05 5.97 -1.70
C LEU A 104 1.13 6.96 -2.41
N LYS A 105 1.43 8.26 -2.33
CA LYS A 105 0.71 9.30 -3.07
C LYS A 105 0.79 9.08 -4.58
N LYS A 106 2.00 8.86 -5.09
CA LYS A 106 2.20 8.57 -6.52
C LYS A 106 1.41 7.32 -6.95
N ALA A 107 1.39 6.27 -6.13
CA ALA A 107 0.66 5.05 -6.42
C ALA A 107 -0.86 5.26 -6.45
N ILE A 108 -1.43 5.97 -5.46
CA ILE A 108 -2.87 6.20 -5.41
C ILE A 108 -3.34 7.14 -6.52
N GLU A 109 -2.58 8.19 -6.82
CA GLU A 109 -2.86 9.14 -7.90
C GLU A 109 -2.87 8.43 -9.27
N ARG A 110 -1.86 7.59 -9.54
CA ARG A 110 -1.81 6.78 -10.78
C ARG A 110 -2.95 5.78 -10.86
N PHE A 111 -3.31 5.13 -9.75
CA PHE A 111 -4.43 4.20 -9.74
C PHE A 111 -5.74 4.91 -10.10
N ILE A 112 -5.99 6.07 -9.49
CA ILE A 112 -7.19 6.88 -9.76
C ILE A 112 -7.21 7.32 -11.22
N GLU A 113 -6.08 7.79 -11.77
CA GLU A 113 -5.95 8.19 -13.18
C GLU A 113 -6.37 7.08 -14.15
N PHE A 114 -5.95 5.84 -13.90
CA PHE A 114 -6.24 4.72 -14.80
C PHE A 114 -7.60 4.05 -14.56
N TYR A 115 -8.16 4.12 -13.36
CA TYR A 115 -9.28 3.27 -12.96
C TYR A 115 -10.50 3.99 -12.37
N SER A 116 -10.49 5.32 -12.24
CA SER A 116 -11.69 6.08 -11.89
C SER A 116 -12.82 5.82 -12.89
N GLY A 117 -14.06 5.67 -12.40
CA GLY A 117 -15.23 5.36 -13.21
C GLY A 117 -15.34 3.90 -13.68
N LYS A 118 -14.49 2.99 -13.19
CA LYS A 118 -14.60 1.54 -13.45
C LYS A 118 -15.32 0.81 -12.32
N PHE A 119 -15.72 -0.44 -12.54
CA PHE A 119 -16.33 -1.28 -11.51
C PHE A 119 -15.26 -1.79 -10.55
N LEU A 120 -15.07 -1.14 -9.40
CA LEU A 120 -14.00 -1.51 -8.46
C LEU A 120 -14.18 -2.88 -7.80
N SER A 121 -15.39 -3.46 -7.86
CA SER A 121 -15.68 -4.83 -7.43
C SER A 121 -15.06 -5.92 -8.32
N LYS A 122 -14.66 -5.60 -9.56
CA LYS A 122 -14.06 -6.57 -10.51
C LYS A 122 -12.53 -6.57 -10.40
N VAL A 123 -12.01 -7.12 -9.30
CA VAL A 123 -10.59 -7.06 -8.90
C VAL A 123 -9.60 -7.53 -10.00
N ALA A 124 -9.99 -8.50 -10.83
CA ALA A 124 -9.13 -9.05 -11.87
C ALA A 124 -8.62 -8.01 -12.90
N GLN A 125 -9.33 -6.90 -13.09
CA GLN A 125 -8.95 -5.85 -14.05
C GLN A 125 -7.73 -5.02 -13.58
N PHE A 126 -7.34 -5.12 -12.31
CA PHE A 126 -6.25 -4.35 -11.72
C PHE A 126 -4.92 -5.11 -11.71
N ARG A 127 -4.88 -6.34 -12.25
CA ARG A 127 -3.69 -7.20 -12.24
C ARG A 127 -2.48 -6.54 -12.90
N GLU A 128 -2.69 -5.81 -13.98
CA GLU A 128 -1.62 -5.12 -14.72
C GLU A 128 -1.01 -3.96 -13.92
N PHE A 129 -1.77 -3.36 -12.99
CA PHE A 129 -1.27 -2.29 -12.13
C PHE A 129 -0.17 -2.77 -11.16
N LYS A 130 0.07 -4.08 -11.04
CA LYS A 130 1.24 -4.61 -10.33
C LYS A 130 2.55 -4.12 -10.93
N GLU A 131 2.62 -3.91 -12.24
CA GLU A 131 3.82 -3.39 -12.91
C GLU A 131 4.07 -1.92 -12.54
N GLU A 132 3.02 -1.12 -12.45
CA GLU A 132 3.09 0.26 -11.95
C GLU A 132 3.56 0.32 -10.49
N LEU A 133 3.03 -0.56 -9.62
CA LEU A 133 3.51 -0.68 -8.25
C LEU A 133 5.00 -1.06 -8.22
N ASN A 134 5.44 -1.99 -9.06
CA ASN A 134 6.85 -2.36 -9.17
C ASN A 134 7.73 -1.20 -9.67
N SER A 135 7.26 -0.41 -10.63
CA SER A 135 7.95 0.77 -11.13
C SER A 135 8.11 1.84 -10.03
N ILE A 136 7.07 2.05 -9.23
CA ILE A 136 7.06 3.05 -8.16
C ILE A 136 7.95 2.62 -6.98
N PHE A 137 7.87 1.35 -6.56
CA PHE A 137 8.51 0.87 -5.33
C PHE A 137 9.81 0.08 -5.55
N GLY A 138 10.11 -0.36 -6.78
CA GLY A 138 11.11 -1.39 -7.10
C GLY A 138 12.56 -1.10 -6.69
N THR A 139 12.94 0.17 -6.53
CA THR A 139 14.28 0.53 -6.02
C THR A 139 14.39 0.38 -4.49
N THR A 140 13.26 0.41 -3.80
CA THR A 140 13.14 0.41 -2.33
C THR A 140 12.84 -0.99 -1.78
N THR A 141 12.54 -1.96 -2.66
CA THR A 141 12.19 -3.36 -2.32
C THR A 141 13.39 -4.30 -2.29
N LYS A 142 14.54 -3.87 -2.82
CA LYS A 142 15.76 -4.68 -2.88
C LYS A 142 16.41 -4.84 -1.51
N SER A 143 16.71 -6.09 -1.13
CA SER A 143 17.56 -6.38 0.03
C SER A 143 19.00 -5.87 -0.21
N MET A 144 19.82 -5.76 0.85
CA MET A 144 21.22 -5.38 0.66
C MET A 144 21.94 -6.37 -0.26
N ASP A 145 21.68 -7.66 -0.12
CA ASP A 145 22.30 -8.72 -0.94
C ASP A 145 21.96 -8.59 -2.43
N GLN A 146 20.72 -8.22 -2.75
CA GLN A 146 20.30 -7.97 -4.13
C GLN A 146 21.00 -6.74 -4.73
N LYS A 147 21.16 -5.67 -3.94
CA LYS A 147 21.90 -4.47 -4.38
C LYS A 147 23.38 -4.76 -4.64
N PHE A 148 24.01 -5.60 -3.82
CA PHE A 148 25.41 -6.01 -4.03
C PHE A 148 25.60 -6.91 -5.26
N SER A 149 24.64 -7.79 -5.56
CA SER A 149 24.73 -8.71 -6.70
C SER A 149 24.65 -8.03 -8.07
N GLU A 150 23.98 -6.89 -8.18
CA GLU A 150 23.91 -6.10 -9.43
C GLU A 150 25.22 -5.33 -9.68
N ILE A 151 25.81 -4.76 -8.63
CA ILE A 151 27.11 -4.06 -8.72
C ILE A 151 28.23 -4.99 -9.17
N LEU A 152 28.16 -6.28 -8.80
CA LEU A 152 29.13 -7.30 -9.22
C LEU A 152 28.90 -7.81 -10.65
N LYS A 153 27.73 -7.57 -11.25
CA LYS A 153 27.41 -7.93 -12.64
C LYS A 153 27.71 -6.81 -13.64
N GLU A 154 27.84 -5.58 -13.17
CA GLU A 154 28.24 -4.41 -13.97
C GLU A 154 29.76 -4.19 -14.02
N LYS A 155 30.56 -5.12 -13.48
CA LYS A 155 32.02 -5.19 -13.61
C LYS A 155 32.42 -6.37 -14.47
#